data_AF-Q86BV4-F1
#
_entry.id   AF-Q86BV4-F1
#
_cell.length_a   1.000
_cell.length_b   1.000
_cell.length_c   1.000
_cell.angle_alpha   90.00
_cell.angle_beta   90.00
_cell.angle_gamma   90.00
#
_symmetry.space_group_name_H-M   'P 1'
#
loop_
_entity.id
_entity.type
_entity.pdbx_description
1 polymer ?
#
loop_
_entity_poly.entity_id
_entity_poly.type
_entity_poly.pdbx_seq_one_letter_code
_entity_poly.pdbx_strand_id
1 'polypeptide(L)' 'WALVFKDAPSARDLFKRVRGDNIHTPAFRAHATRVLGGLDMCIALLDDEGVLNTQLGHLASQHSPRGVSP' A
#
# COMPACT_ATOMS: atom_id res chain seq x y z
N TRP A 1 -7.69 -3.96 -5.34
CA TRP A 1 -7.44 -5.14 -4.49
C TRP A 1 -7.97 -6.44 -5.05
N ALA A 2 -9.25 -6.55 -5.46
CA ALA A 2 -9.77 -7.78 -6.08
C ALA A 2 -8.94 -8.25 -7.29
N LEU A 3 -8.59 -7.32 -8.20
CA LEU A 3 -7.72 -7.60 -9.35
C LEU A 3 -6.29 -7.95 -8.92
N VAL A 4 -5.67 -7.16 -8.04
CA VAL A 4 -4.32 -7.45 -7.50
C VAL A 4 -4.22 -8.88 -6.96
N PHE A 5 -5.19 -9.33 -6.17
CA PHE A 5 -5.20 -10.69 -5.62
C PHE A 5 -5.69 -11.78 -6.56
N LYS A 6 -6.27 -11.41 -7.71
CA LYS A 6 -6.54 -12.33 -8.81
C LYS A 6 -5.26 -12.59 -9.61
N ASP A 7 -4.53 -11.52 -9.92
CA ASP A 7 -3.32 -11.58 -10.75
C ASP A 7 -2.10 -12.10 -9.97
N ALA A 8 -2.03 -11.77 -8.67
CA ALA A 8 -1.02 -12.28 -7.75
C ALA A 8 -1.67 -12.87 -6.49
N PRO A 9 -2.22 -14.10 -6.54
CA PRO A 9 -2.87 -14.74 -5.40
C PRO A 9 -1.97 -14.87 -4.16
N SER A 10 -0.67 -15.15 -4.36
CA SER A 10 0.33 -15.25 -3.29
C SER A 10 0.54 -13.94 -2.51
N ALA A 11 0.24 -12.79 -3.12
CA ALA A 11 0.37 -11.50 -2.45
C ALA A 11 -0.55 -11.39 -1.22
N ARG A 12 -1.67 -12.14 -1.16
CA ARG A 12 -2.59 -12.15 0.00
C ARG A 12 -1.91 -12.48 1.31
N ASP A 13 -0.87 -13.31 1.29
CA ASP A 13 -0.14 -13.73 2.50
C ASP A 13 0.55 -12.56 3.22
N LEU A 14 0.93 -11.52 2.48
CA LEU A 14 1.53 -10.30 3.03
C LEU A 14 0.52 -9.46 3.84
N PHE A 15 -0.78 -9.71 3.69
CA PHE A 15 -1.86 -8.90 4.26
C PHE A 15 -2.63 -9.59 5.40
N LYS A 16 -2.09 -10.67 5.99
CA LYS A 16 -2.74 -11.41 7.11
C LYS A 16 -3.11 -10.50 8.28
N ARG A 17 -2.23 -9.58 8.66
CA ARG A 17 -2.44 -8.63 9.79
C ARG A 17 -3.63 -7.68 9.57
N VAL A 18 -4.06 -7.49 8.32
CA VAL A 18 -5.15 -6.60 7.96
C VAL A 18 -6.34 -7.33 7.34
N ARG A 19 -6.45 -8.65 7.55
CA ARG A 19 -7.53 -9.49 7.04
C ARG A 19 -7.63 -9.52 5.50
N GLY A 20 -6.49 -9.68 4.82
CA GLY A 20 -6.40 -9.84 3.37
C GLY A 20 -7.13 -11.08 2.81
N ASP A 21 -7.55 -12.01 3.67
CA ASP A 21 -8.46 -13.11 3.34
C ASP A 21 -9.83 -12.60 2.85
N ASN A 22 -10.33 -11.50 3.43
CA ASN A 22 -11.59 -10.89 3.04
C ASN A 22 -11.47 -9.37 2.97
N ILE A 23 -11.38 -8.86 1.73
CA ILE A 23 -11.19 -7.44 1.44
C ILE A 23 -12.37 -6.55 1.84
N HIS A 24 -13.54 -7.14 2.16
CA HIS A 24 -14.72 -6.41 2.59
C HIS A 24 -14.78 -6.16 4.09
N THR A 25 -13.83 -6.69 4.87
CA THR A 25 -13.75 -6.45 6.31
C THR A 25 -13.40 -4.99 6.63
N PRO A 26 -13.84 -4.45 7.78
CA PRO A 26 -13.44 -3.10 8.21
C PRO A 26 -11.91 -2.92 8.30
N ALA A 27 -11.19 -3.95 8.77
CA ALA A 27 -9.73 -3.93 8.88
C ALA A 27 -9.05 -3.77 7.51
N PHE A 28 -9.47 -4.54 6.50
CA PHE A 28 -8.88 -4.44 5.17
C PHE A 28 -9.30 -3.14 4.47
N ARG A 29 -10.54 -2.68 4.65
CA ARG A 29 -10.99 -1.38 4.13
C ARG A 29 -10.15 -0.23 4.69
N ALA A 30 -9.91 -0.22 6.00
CA ALA A 30 -9.03 0.78 6.63
C ALA A 30 -7.60 0.73 6.07
N HIS A 31 -7.08 -0.47 5.78
CA HIS A 31 -5.79 -0.61 5.09
C HIS A 31 -5.82 -0.06 3.67
N ALA A 32 -6.84 -0.43 2.88
CA ALA A 32 -7.00 0.04 1.51
C ALA A 32 -7.08 1.58 1.46
N THR A 33 -7.82 2.21 2.38
CA THR A 33 -7.88 3.68 2.50
C THR A 33 -6.50 4.28 2.79
N ARG A 34 -5.69 3.67 3.68
CA ARG A 34 -4.32 4.17 3.93
C ARG A 34 -3.42 4.07 2.70
N VAL A 35 -3.54 3.00 1.92
CA VAL A 35 -2.75 2.84 0.67
C VAL A 35 -3.17 3.88 -0.36
N LEU A 36 -4.47 4.06 -0.57
CA LEU A 36 -4.97 5.06 -1.53
C LEU A 36 -4.67 6.49 -1.08
N GLY A 37 -4.73 6.79 0.21
CA GLY A 37 -4.32 8.10 0.74
C GLY A 37 -2.82 8.36 0.59
N GLY A 38 -1.97 7.34 0.73
CA GLY A 38 -0.54 7.46 0.45
C GLY A 38 -0.24 7.72 -1.03
N LEU A 39 -0.96 7.03 -1.94
CA LEU A 39 -0.87 7.25 -3.39
C LEU A 39 -1.37 8.65 -3.78
N ASP A 40 -2.52 9.06 -3.27
CA ASP A 40 -3.10 10.39 -3.47
C ASP A 40 -2.13 11.49 -3.05
N MET A 41 -1.51 11.34 -1.87
CA MET A 41 -0.47 12.25 -1.40
C MET A 41 0.74 12.32 -2.36
N CYS A 42 1.22 11.18 -2.88
CA CYS A 42 2.30 11.21 -3.86
C CYS A 42 1.88 11.92 -5.16
N ILE A 43 0.64 11.72 -5.64
CA ILE A 43 0.11 12.40 -6.83
C ILE A 43 0.02 13.91 -6.60
N ALA A 44 -0.46 14.33 -5.42
CA ALA A 44 -0.60 15.73 -5.05
C ALA A 44 0.75 16.44 -4.85
N LEU A 45 1.85 15.70 -4.71
CA LEU A 45 3.21 16.23 -4.54
C LEU A 45 4.05 16.13 -5.82
N LEU A 46 3.48 15.71 -6.95
CA LEU A 46 4.24 15.53 -8.20
C LEU A 46 4.89 16.82 -8.73
N ASP A 47 4.41 17.98 -8.32
CA ASP A 47 4.94 19.30 -8.66
C ASP A 47 5.99 19.83 -7.67
N ASP A 48 6.23 19.13 -6.55
CA ASP A 48 7.28 19.43 -5.58
C ASP A 48 8.18 18.20 -5.36
N GLU A 49 9.24 18.11 -6.17
CA GLU A 49 10.19 16.99 -6.13
C GLU A 49 10.82 16.78 -4.75
N GLY A 50 11.13 17.86 -4.03
CA GLY A 50 11.78 17.78 -2.71
C GLY A 50 10.86 17.14 -1.67
N VAL A 51 9.60 17.57 -1.63
CA VAL A 51 8.60 17.01 -0.71
C VAL A 51 8.17 15.61 -1.14
N LEU A 52 8.03 15.35 -2.45
CA LEU A 52 7.76 14.02 -2.98
C LEU A 52 8.83 13.01 -2.59
N ASN A 53 10.11 13.35 -2.76
CA ASN A 53 11.21 12.46 -2.37
C ASN A 53 11.19 12.15 -0.86
N THR A 54 10.83 13.12 -0.03
CA THR A 54 10.64 12.90 1.42
C THR A 54 9.51 11.90 1.68
N GLN A 55 8.36 12.05 1.01
CA GLN A 55 7.23 11.14 1.14
C GLN A 55 7.54 9.72 0.61
N LEU A 56 8.24 9.62 -0.52
CA LEU A 56 8.69 8.33 -1.08
C LEU A 56 9.69 7.64 -0.14
N GLY A 57 10.62 8.38 0.46
CA GLY A 57 11.52 7.86 1.48
C GLY A 57 10.77 7.31 2.70
N HIS A 58 9.73 8.03 3.15
CA HIS A 58 8.85 7.54 4.21
C HIS A 58 8.15 6.24 3.82
N LEU A 59 7.53 6.17 2.64
CA LEU A 59 6.88 4.96 2.14
C LEU A 59 7.86 3.79 1.98
N ALA A 60 9.07 4.03 1.49
CA ALA A 60 10.12 3.02 1.37
C ALA A 60 10.49 2.43 2.74
N SER A 61 10.63 3.27 3.77
CA SER A 61 10.89 2.82 5.15
C SER A 61 9.78 1.92 5.69
N GLN A 62 8.53 2.20 5.33
CA GLN A 62 7.39 1.37 5.73
C GLN A 62 7.43 -0.01 5.05
N HIS A 63 7.83 -0.09 3.77
CA HIS A 63 7.73 -1.32 2.97
C HIS A 63 8.99 -2.20 3.01
N SER A 64 10.17 -1.63 3.23
CA SER A 64 11.45 -2.35 3.35
C SER A 64 11.40 -3.60 4.26
N PRO A 65 10.87 -3.55 5.49
CA PRO A 65 10.87 -4.71 6.39
C PRO A 65 9.81 -5.78 6.04
N ARG A 66 9.02 -5.58 4.97
CA ARG A 66 7.86 -6.45 4.65
C ARG A 66 8.16 -7.52 3.61
N GLY A 67 9.37 -7.57 3.06
CA GLY A 67 9.78 -8.60 2.10
C GLY A 67 8.96 -8.59 0.80
N VAL A 68 8.53 -7.41 0.35
CA VAL A 68 7.83 -7.25 -0.93
C VAL A 68 8.84 -7.42 -2.06
N SER A 69 8.58 -8.33 -2.99
CA SER A 69 9.43 -8.48 -4.19
C SER A 69 9.33 -7.24 -5.08
N PRO A 70 10.45 -6.77 -5.68
CA PRO A 70 10.43 -5.72 -6.69
C PRO A 70 9.57 -6.07 -7.90
#